data_AF-A0A7Y0SN45-F1
#
_entry.id   AF-A0A7Y0SN45-F1
#
_cell.length_a   1.000
_cell.length_b   1.000
_cell.length_c   1.000
_cell.angle_alpha   90.00
_cell.angle_beta   90.00
_cell.angle_gamma   90.00
#
_symmetry.space_group_name_H-M   'P 1'
#
loop_
_entity.id
_entity.type
_entity.pdbx_description
1 polymer ?
#
loop_
_entity_poly.entity_id
_entity_poly.type
_entity_poly.pdbx_seq_one_letter_code
_entity_poly.pdbx_strand_id
1 'polypeptide(L)'
;LSLQGVVNIFGWMFASSLALALPAIVSMLLANISFGVMNRAAPSLNVYALGFPMTMLLGLFSVLISVSGVPGRYTALVHDTIRHLSNFMLGGA
;
A
#
# COMPACT_ATOMS: atom_id res chain seq x y z
N LEU A 1 -25.29 -5.45 18.72
CA LEU A 1 -24.70 -4.86 17.50
C LEU A 1 -24.71 -3.34 17.65
N SER A 2 -23.72 -2.79 18.35
CA SER A 2 -23.58 -1.33 18.48
C SER A 2 -23.05 -0.78 17.15
N LEU A 3 -23.81 0.12 16.52
CA LEU A 3 -23.43 0.78 15.26
C LEU A 3 -22.02 1.42 15.36
N GLN A 4 -21.68 1.87 16.56
CA GLN A 4 -20.39 2.44 16.91
C GLN A 4 -19.22 1.43 16.84
N GLY A 5 -19.45 0.16 17.19
CA GLY A 5 -18.42 -0.89 17.07
C GLY A 5 -18.08 -1.19 15.61
N VAL A 6 -19.09 -1.22 14.74
CA VAL A 6 -18.91 -1.42 13.29
C VAL A 6 -18.13 -0.27 12.66
N VAL A 7 -18.46 0.98 13.00
CA VAL A 7 -17.76 2.17 12.50
C VAL A 7 -16.29 2.18 12.94
N ASN A 8 -16.00 1.80 14.18
CA ASN A 8 -14.63 1.77 14.69
C ASN A 8 -13.76 0.70 13.99
N ILE A 9 -14.32 -0.49 13.78
CA ILE A 9 -13.64 -1.57 13.03
C ILE A 9 -13.41 -1.15 11.58
N PHE A 10 -14.38 -0.50 10.94
CA PHE A 10 -14.21 0.04 9.58
C PHE A 10 -13.08 1.07 9.50
N GLY A 11 -13.00 2.00 10.45
CA GLY A 11 -11.92 2.98 10.53
C GLY A 11 -10.55 2.33 10.69
N TRP A 12 -10.45 1.34 11.58
CA TRP A 12 -9.20 0.61 11.81
C TRP A 12 -8.76 -0.21 10.59
N MET A 13 -9.70 -0.89 9.90
CA MET A 13 -9.40 -1.61 8.65
C MET A 13 -8.89 -0.70 7.54
N PHE A 14 -9.47 0.49 7.38
CA PHE A 14 -9.03 1.43 6.35
C PHE A 14 -7.63 1.99 6.67
N ALA A 15 -7.39 2.36 7.93
CA ALA A 15 -6.09 2.85 8.38
C ALA A 15 -4.99 1.79 8.25
N SER A 16 -5.26 0.54 8.63
CA SER A 16 -4.29 -0.55 8.56
C SER A 16 -3.97 -0.96 7.11
N SER A 17 -4.98 -0.99 6.25
CA SER A 17 -4.82 -1.23 4.80
C SER A 17 -4.04 -0.11 4.11
N LEU A 18 -4.35 1.15 4.44
CA LEU A 18 -3.63 2.30 3.88
C LEU A 18 -2.17 2.32 4.34
N ALA A 19 -1.90 2.04 5.62
CA ALA A 19 -0.54 1.92 6.13
C ALA A 19 0.26 0.86 5.36
N LEU A 20 -0.36 -0.27 5.03
CA LEU A 20 0.24 -1.36 4.25
C LEU A 20 0.53 -0.95 2.79
N ALA A 21 -0.38 -0.21 2.16
CA ALA A 21 -0.23 0.24 0.77
C ALA A 21 0.70 1.46 0.62
N LEU A 22 0.87 2.26 1.67
CA LEU A 22 1.63 3.52 1.70
C LEU A 22 3.04 3.42 1.07
N PRO A 23 3.89 2.44 1.41
CA PRO A 23 5.22 2.31 0.83
C PRO A 23 5.21 2.09 -0.69
N ALA A 24 4.28 1.26 -1.17
CA ALA A 24 4.11 0.98 -2.59
C ALA A 24 3.60 2.21 -3.36
N ILE A 25 2.63 2.93 -2.76
CA ILE A 25 2.08 4.17 -3.34
C ILE A 25 3.17 5.23 -3.46
N VAL A 26 3.98 5.43 -2.41
CA VAL A 26 5.07 6.43 -2.41
C VAL A 26 6.11 6.08 -3.48
N SER A 27 6.51 4.81 -3.59
CA SER A 27 7.45 4.35 -4.62
C SER A 27 6.93 4.60 -6.05
N MET A 28 5.67 4.24 -6.32
CA MET A 28 5.02 4.50 -7.61
C MET A 28 4.86 6.00 -7.90
N LEU A 29 4.56 6.80 -6.87
CA LEU A 29 4.45 8.25 -7.01
C LEU A 29 5.79 8.87 -7.37
N LEU A 30 6.88 8.45 -6.70
CA LEU A 30 8.24 8.87 -7.03
C LEU A 30 8.62 8.49 -8.45
N ALA A 31 8.35 7.25 -8.87
CA ALA A 31 8.60 6.80 -10.24
C ALA A 31 7.86 7.70 -11.25
N ASN A 32 6.56 7.94 -11.04
CA ASN A 32 5.75 8.80 -11.91
C ASN A 32 6.27 10.24 -11.97
N ILE A 33 6.74 10.80 -10.85
CA ILE A 33 7.37 12.13 -10.81
C ILE A 33 8.69 12.13 -11.58
N SER A 34 9.56 11.12 -11.39
CA SER A 34 10.82 10.99 -12.14
C SER A 34 10.59 10.90 -13.64
N PHE A 35 9.57 10.16 -14.09
CA PHE A 35 9.17 10.14 -15.50
C PHE A 35 8.62 11.48 -15.97
N GLY A 36 7.82 12.18 -15.15
CA GLY A 36 7.33 13.53 -15.44
C GLY A 36 8.46 14.55 -15.61
N VAL A 37 9.51 14.49 -14.78
CA VAL A 37 10.69 15.35 -14.88
C VAL A 37 11.53 15.01 -16.12
N MET A 38 11.74 13.72 -16.41
CA MET A 38 12.47 13.27 -17.59
C MET A 38 11.79 13.68 -18.90
N ASN A 39 10.45 13.62 -18.95
CA ASN A 39 9.65 14.09 -20.09
C ASN A 39 9.82 15.60 -20.35
N ARG A 40 10.14 16.38 -19.30
CA ARG A 40 10.43 17.82 -19.42
C ARG A 40 11.87 18.10 -19.88
N ALA A 41 12.82 17.22 -19.55
CA ALA A 41 14.25 17.37 -19.86
C ALA A 41 14.64 16.87 -21.26
N ALA A 42 13.96 15.86 -21.81
CA ALA A 42 14.24 15.29 -23.13
C ALA A 42 12.93 15.03 -23.91
N PRO A 43 12.36 16.07 -24.57
CA PRO A 43 11.09 15.97 -25.29
C PRO A 43 11.13 15.11 -26.56
N SER A 44 12.33 14.71 -27.02
CA SER A 44 12.55 13.94 -28.25
C SER A 44 12.92 12.48 -28.02
N LEU A 45 13.28 12.09 -26.79
CA LEU A 45 13.37 10.67 -26.46
C LEU A 45 11.95 10.11 -26.53
N ASN A 46 11.80 8.95 -27.15
CA ASN A 46 10.54 8.26 -27.34
C ASN A 46 9.98 7.80 -25.97
N VAL A 47 9.51 8.72 -25.13
CA VAL A 47 8.96 8.45 -23.79
C VAL A 47 7.75 7.52 -23.89
N TYR A 48 7.06 7.48 -25.03
CA TYR A 48 6.01 6.50 -25.29
C TYR A 48 6.54 5.08 -25.55
N ALA A 49 7.67 4.88 -26.25
CA ALA A 49 8.23 3.54 -26.47
C ALA A 49 9.22 3.07 -25.39
N LEU A 50 9.84 4.00 -24.66
CA LEU A 50 10.88 3.71 -23.67
C LEU A 50 10.37 3.92 -22.22
N GLY A 51 9.37 4.78 -22.03
CA GLY A 51 8.73 4.97 -20.73
C GLY A 51 7.88 3.77 -20.30
N PHE A 52 7.23 3.06 -21.23
CA PHE A 52 6.43 1.87 -20.90
C PHE A 52 7.30 0.71 -20.37
N PRO A 53 8.41 0.30 -21.03
CA PRO A 53 9.33 -0.69 -20.48
C PRO A 53 9.95 -0.28 -19.13
N MET A 54 10.32 1.00 -18.98
CA MET A 54 11.00 1.49 -17.78
C MET A 54 10.05 1.62 -16.58
N THR A 55 8.82 2.13 -16.78
CA THR A 55 7.78 2.14 -15.74
C THR A 55 7.38 0.73 -15.33
N MET A 56 7.30 -0.19 -16.29
CA MET A 56 6.98 -1.60 -16.02
C MET A 56 8.09 -2.27 -15.19
N LEU A 57 9.36 -2.03 -15.50
CA LEU A 57 10.50 -2.53 -14.72
C LEU A 57 10.54 -1.93 -13.30
N LEU A 58 10.38 -0.61 -13.17
CA LEU A 58 10.34 0.06 -11.86
C LEU A 58 9.11 -0.36 -11.04
N GLY A 59 7.98 -0.57 -11.69
CA GLY A 59 6.76 -1.06 -11.06
C GLY A 59 6.93 -2.49 -10.55
N LEU A 60 7.54 -3.37 -11.34
CA LEU A 60 7.86 -4.74 -10.92
C LEU A 60 8.85 -4.74 -9.76
N PHE A 61 9.87 -3.89 -9.80
CA PHE A 61 10.87 -3.74 -8.73
C PHE A 61 10.24 -3.22 -7.44
N SER A 62 9.36 -2.22 -7.54
CA SER A 62 8.59 -1.69 -6.42
C SER A 62 7.69 -2.75 -5.78
N VAL A 63 7.02 -3.57 -6.59
CA VAL A 63 6.20 -4.69 -6.10
C VAL A 63 7.09 -5.73 -5.41
N LEU A 64 8.26 -6.05 -5.96
CA LEU A 64 9.20 -7.01 -5.37
C LEU A 64 9.63 -6.58 -3.96
N ILE A 65 10.02 -5.30 -3.80
CA ILE A 65 10.39 -4.73 -2.51
C ILE A 65 9.19 -4.73 -1.56
N SER A 66 8.01 -4.31 -2.04
CA SER A 66 6.82 -4.25 -1.20
C SER A 66 6.42 -5.64 -0.70
N VAL A 67 6.43 -6.66 -1.58
CA VAL A 67 6.08 -8.05 -1.24
C VAL A 67 7.05 -8.62 -0.20
N SER A 68 8.34 -8.30 -0.26
CA SER A 68 9.31 -8.76 0.75
C SER A 68 8.99 -8.25 2.17
N GLY A 69 8.34 -7.09 2.30
CA GLY A 69 7.92 -6.51 3.58
C GLY A 69 6.51 -6.89 4.03
N VAL A 70 5.69 -7.50 3.17
CA VAL A 70 4.30 -7.90 3.49
C VAL A 70 4.22 -8.96 4.59
N PRO A 71 5.04 -10.04 4.62
CA PRO A 71 4.92 -11.10 5.62
C PRO A 71 5.01 -10.59 7.07
N GLY A 72 5.95 -9.68 7.36
CA GLY A 72 6.14 -9.11 8.70
C GLY A 72 4.99 -8.20 9.12
N ARG A 73 4.42 -7.43 8.20
CA ARG A 73 3.29 -6.54 8.48
C ARG A 73 1.96 -7.26 8.56
N TYR A 74 1.78 -8.30 7.74
CA TYR A 74 0.61 -9.15 7.72
C TYR A 74 0.45 -9.93 9.03
N THR A 75 1.54 -10.52 9.53
CA THR A 75 1.53 -11.23 10.81
C THR A 75 1.16 -10.30 11.97
N ALA A 76 1.68 -9.07 12.01
CA ALA A 76 1.28 -8.08 13.02
C ALA A 76 -0.22 -7.73 12.96
N LEU A 77 -0.76 -7.48 11.76
CA LEU A 77 -2.20 -7.20 11.58
C LEU A 77 -3.10 -8.37 12.01
N VAL A 78 -2.71 -9.60 11.70
CA VAL A 78 -3.47 -10.80 12.06
C VAL A 78 -3.50 -10.97 13.59
N HIS A 79 -2.37 -10.73 14.27
CA HIS A 79 -2.34 -10.76 15.74
C HIS A 79 -3.27 -9.70 16.35
N ASP A 80 -3.29 -8.48 15.81
CA ASP A 80 -4.18 -7.43 16.31
C ASP A 80 -5.65 -7.72 16.00
N THR A 81 -5.95 -8.34 14.85
CA THR A 81 -7.31 -8.76 14.48
C THR A 81 -7.82 -9.86 15.40
N ILE A 82 -6.97 -10.85 15.71
CA ILE A 82 -7.32 -11.93 16.65
C ILE A 82 -7.55 -11.37 18.06
N ARG A 83 -6.74 -10.40 18.51
CA ARG A 83 -6.98 -9.70 19.80
C ARG A 83 -8.32 -8.96 19.82
N HIS A 84 -8.69 -8.28 18.73
CA HIS A 84 -9.97 -7.58 18.65
C HIS A 84 -11.14 -8.58 18.66
N LEU A 85 -11.04 -9.70 17.94
CA LEU A 85 -12.06 -10.75 17.94
C LEU A 85 -12.16 -11.47 19.29
N SER A 86 -11.05 -11.76 19.95
CA SER A 86 -11.04 -12.41 21.27
C SER A 86 -11.64 -11.51 22.35
N ASN A 87 -11.35 -10.21 22.31
CA ASN A 87 -11.93 -9.23 23.22
C ASN A 87 -13.44 -9.08 22.99
N PHE A 88 -13.88 -9.14 21.73
CA PHE A 88 -15.30 -9.12 21.38
C PHE A 88 -16.05 -10.39 21.83
N MET A 89 -15.37 -11.55 21.89
CA MET A 89 -15.95 -12.82 22.32
C MET A 89 -15.91 -13.06 23.84
N LEU A 90 -14.94 -12.50 24.58
CA LEU A 90 -14.72 -12.80 26.01
C LEU A 90 -15.35 -11.80 27.00
N GLY A 91 -15.81 -10.62 26.56
CA GLY A 91 -16.44 -9.66 27.46
C GLY A 91 -17.09 -8.49 26.72
N GLY A 92 -18.42 -8.41 26.81
CA GLY A 92 -19.21 -7.39 26.13
C GLY A 92 -19.09 -5.98 26.71
N ALA A 93 -19.04 -5.01 25.79
CA ALA A 93 -19.81 -3.76 25.80
C ALA A 93 -19.98 -3.30 24.34
#